data_AF-A0A8J7K339-F1
#
_entry.id   AF-A0A8J7K339-F1
#
_cell.length_a   1.000
_cell.length_b   1.000
_cell.length_c   1.000
_cell.angle_alpha   90.00
_cell.angle_beta   90.00
_cell.angle_gamma   90.00
#
_symmetry.space_group_name_H-M   'P 1'
#
loop_
_entity.id
_entity.type
_entity.pdbx_description
1 polymer ?
#
loop_
_entity_poly.entity_id
_entity_poly.type
_entity_poly.pdbx_seq_one_letter_code
_entity_poly.pdbx_strand_id
1 'polypeptide(L)'
;MNHVNLPMGWARQGEELVLVLLPDRSLAIYKLQAWNKLLKELEANRKSIGKHKYRLMQRSLIGSAEQYTVTEAGVIAIPELLLALLNGRSFAGCVDEGTRLLFR
;
A
#
# COMPACT_ATOMS: atom_id res chain seq x y z
N MET A 1 -1.11 -18.69 -6.29
CA MET A 1 -1.60 -17.35 -5.89
C MET A 1 -0.72 -16.85 -4.75
N ASN A 2 -0.04 -15.71 -4.92
CA ASN A 2 0.79 -15.14 -3.85
C ASN A 2 -0.11 -14.39 -2.87
N HIS A 3 -0.04 -14.79 -1.61
CA HIS A 3 -0.82 -14.20 -0.54
C HIS A 3 0.11 -13.65 0.55
N VAL A 4 -0.37 -12.62 1.24
CA VAL A 4 0.23 -12.05 2.43
C VAL A 4 -0.63 -12.42 3.63
N ASN A 5 0.00 -13.06 4.62
CA ASN A 5 -0.64 -13.23 5.92
C ASN A 5 -0.45 -11.94 6.72
N LEU A 6 -1.56 -11.25 6.99
CA LEU A 6 -1.61 -10.14 7.91
C LEU A 6 -1.62 -10.65 9.35
N PRO A 7 -1.19 -9.82 10.32
CA PRO A 7 -1.32 -10.18 11.72
C PRO A 7 -2.79 -10.40 12.08
N MET A 8 -3.00 -11.35 13.00
CA MET A 8 -4.33 -11.65 13.54
C MET A 8 -5.02 -10.37 14.01
N GLY A 9 -6.22 -10.11 13.50
CA GLY A 9 -7.02 -8.94 13.86
C GLY A 9 -6.62 -7.62 13.18
N TRP A 10 -5.60 -7.61 12.32
CA TRP A 10 -5.17 -6.38 11.64
C TRP A 10 -6.18 -5.92 10.59
N ALA A 11 -6.67 -6.84 9.75
CA ALA A 11 -7.79 -6.58 8.86
C ALA A 11 -8.86 -7.66 8.96
N ARG A 12 -10.11 -7.21 8.92
CA ARG A 12 -11.30 -8.07 8.94
C ARG A 12 -11.78 -8.33 7.51
N GLN A 13 -12.50 -9.43 7.33
CA GLN A 13 -13.19 -9.70 6.07
C GLN A 13 -14.13 -8.52 5.72
N GLY A 14 -14.10 -8.09 4.46
CA GLY A 14 -14.85 -6.95 3.95
C GLY A 14 -14.18 -5.59 4.21
N GLU A 15 -13.07 -5.51 4.93
CA GLU A 15 -12.32 -4.26 5.05
C GLU A 15 -11.63 -3.90 3.73
N GLU A 16 -11.55 -2.59 3.48
CA GLU A 16 -10.87 -2.04 2.31
C GLU A 16 -9.46 -1.57 2.67
N LEU A 17 -8.51 -2.06 1.90
CA LEU A 17 -7.10 -1.76 2.00
C LEU A 17 -6.61 -1.10 0.71
N VAL A 18 -5.49 -0.40 0.80
CA VAL A 18 -4.79 0.20 -0.33
C VAL A 18 -3.36 -0.31 -0.32
N LEU A 19 -2.98 -1.01 -1.39
CA LEU A 19 -1.64 -1.53 -1.61
C LEU A 19 -0.90 -0.51 -2.47
N VAL A 20 0.28 -0.10 -2.05
CA VAL A 20 1.07 0.94 -2.72
C VAL A 20 2.49 0.47 -2.91
N LEU A 21 2.97 0.47 -4.16
CA LEU A 21 4.38 0.24 -4.43
C LEU A 21 5.17 1.52 -4.21
N LEU A 22 6.14 1.47 -3.30
CA LEU A 22 7.03 2.57 -2.98
C LEU A 22 8.27 2.60 -3.91
N PRO A 23 8.95 3.76 -4.04
CA PRO A 23 10.09 3.90 -4.94
C PRO A 23 11.29 2.99 -4.65
N ASP A 24 11.45 2.56 -3.40
CA ASP A 24 12.46 1.59 -2.95
C ASP A 24 12.06 0.14 -3.24
N ARG A 25 11.01 -0.04 -4.07
CA ARG A 25 10.38 -1.31 -4.41
C ARG A 25 9.75 -2.02 -3.21
N SER A 26 9.56 -1.36 -2.07
CA SER A 26 8.78 -1.90 -0.95
C SER A 26 7.27 -1.80 -1.22
N LEU A 27 6.49 -2.72 -0.65
CA LEU A 27 5.02 -2.67 -0.72
C LEU A 27 4.52 -2.08 0.60
N ALA A 28 3.66 -1.08 0.54
CA ALA A 28 2.98 -0.54 1.71
C ALA A 28 1.50 -0.92 1.65
N ILE A 29 0.94 -1.27 2.80
CA ILE A 29 -0.48 -1.63 2.92
C ILE A 29 -1.11 -0.65 3.90
N TYR A 30 -2.11 0.08 3.44
CA TYR A 30 -2.87 1.04 4.24
C TYR A 30 -4.30 0.56 4.41
N LYS A 31 -4.90 0.78 5.59
CA LYS A 31 -6.35 0.80 5.68
C LYS A 31 -6.88 1.99 4.87
N LEU A 32 -8.01 1.85 4.20
CA LEU A 32 -8.56 2.90 3.35
C LEU A 32 -8.73 4.24 4.11
N GLN A 33 -9.13 4.19 5.38
CA GLN A 33 -9.24 5.38 6.23
C GLN A 33 -7.88 6.09 6.42
N ALA A 34 -6.82 5.34 6.70
CA ALA A 34 -5.48 5.87 6.89
C ALA A 34 -4.91 6.45 5.58
N TRP A 35 -5.16 5.77 4.46
CA TRP A 35 -4.81 6.26 3.12
C TRP A 35 -5.48 7.60 2.81
N ASN A 36 -6.78 7.70 3.05
CA ASN A 36 -7.53 8.94 2.83
C ASN A 36 -7.04 10.09 3.71
N LYS A 37 -6.62 9.80 4.95
CA LYS A 37 -5.99 10.80 5.84
C LYS A 37 -4.66 11.29 5.26
N LEU A 38 -3.81 10.38 4.80
CA LEU A 38 -2.53 10.71 4.15
C LEU A 38 -2.74 11.60 2.91
N LEU A 39 -3.71 11.27 2.06
CA LEU A 39 -4.01 12.09 0.87
C LEU A 39 -4.46 13.51 1.25
N LYS A 40 -5.28 13.66 2.30
CA LYS A 40 -5.69 14.98 2.81
C LYS A 40 -4.49 15.77 3.34
N GLU A 41 -3.59 15.14 4.08
CA GLU A 41 -2.37 15.78 4.59
C GLU A 41 -1.44 16.22 3.45
N LEU A 42 -1.30 15.39 2.41
CA LEU A 42 -0.51 15.73 1.23
C LEU A 42 -1.08 16.93 0.47
N GLU A 43 -2.40 16.98 0.25
CA GLU A 43 -3.04 18.13 -0.41
C GLU A 43 -2.92 19.39 0.45
N ALA A 44 -3.10 19.29 1.77
CA ALA A 44 -2.93 20.42 2.69
C ALA A 44 -1.51 21.02 2.62
N ASN A 45 -0.50 20.16 2.45
CA ASN A 45 0.90 20.56 2.37
C ASN A 45 1.39 20.88 0.95
N ARG A 46 0.52 20.83 -0.07
CA ARG A 46 0.87 21.01 -1.48
C ARG A 46 1.68 22.27 -1.77
N LYS A 47 1.35 23.39 -1.10
CA LYS A 47 2.07 24.67 -1.26
C LYS A 47 3.52 24.59 -0.78
N SER A 48 3.76 23.90 0.35
CA SER A 48 5.07 23.71 0.95
C SER A 48 5.94 22.72 0.17
N ILE A 49 5.32 21.64 -0.35
CA ILE A 49 6.01 20.62 -1.14
C ILE A 49 6.48 21.17 -2.50
N GLY A 50 5.76 22.15 -3.04
CA GLY A 50 6.01 22.72 -4.36
C GLY A 50 5.38 21.89 -5.49
N LYS A 51 4.87 22.58 -6.52
CA LYS A 51 4.01 22.00 -7.58
C LYS A 51 4.66 20.80 -8.32
N HIS A 52 5.94 20.89 -8.63
CA HIS A 52 6.65 19.85 -9.39
C HIS A 52 6.85 18.58 -8.55
N LYS A 53 7.36 18.74 -7.33
CA LYS A 53 7.59 17.64 -6.39
C LYS A 53 6.28 16.97 -5.97
N TYR A 54 5.22 17.75 -5.75
CA TYR A 54 3.88 17.24 -5.46
C TYR A 54 3.35 16.35 -6.59
N ARG A 55 3.50 16.80 -7.85
CA ARG A 55 3.07 16.02 -9.02
C ARG A 55 3.84 14.71 -9.17
N LEU A 56 5.15 14.71 -8.89
CA LEU A 56 5.96 13.50 -8.90
C LEU A 56 5.52 12.52 -7.79
N MET A 57 5.28 13.03 -6.57
CA MET A 57 4.78 12.22 -5.46
C MET A 57 3.40 11.64 -5.77
N GLN A 58 2.47 12.43 -6.31
CA GLN A 58 1.16 11.93 -6.73
C GLN A 58 1.30 10.81 -7.77
N ARG A 59 2.13 11.00 -8.80
CA ARG A 59 2.32 9.96 -9.82
C ARG A 59 2.95 8.68 -9.25
N SER A 60 3.89 8.80 -8.33
CA SER A 60 4.59 7.66 -7.76
C SER A 60 3.80 6.92 -6.68
N LEU A 61 3.02 7.62 -5.85
CA LEU A 61 2.26 7.03 -4.74
C LEU A 61 0.84 6.68 -5.15
N ILE A 62 0.16 7.56 -5.89
CA ILE A 62 -1.24 7.35 -6.30
C ILE A 62 -1.29 6.48 -7.56
N GLY A 63 -0.33 6.66 -8.48
CA GLY A 63 -0.27 5.86 -9.71
C GLY A 63 0.02 4.38 -9.50
N SER A 64 0.52 4.00 -8.31
CA SER A 64 0.78 2.60 -7.92
C SER A 64 -0.17 2.08 -6.84
N ALA A 65 -1.17 2.88 -6.46
CA ALA A 65 -2.12 2.52 -5.42
C ALA A 65 -3.26 1.66 -6.00
N GLU A 66 -3.42 0.45 -5.48
CA GLU A 66 -4.54 -0.43 -5.80
C GLU A 66 -5.40 -0.65 -4.55
N GLN A 67 -6.72 -0.45 -4.70
CA GLN A 67 -7.68 -0.75 -3.65
C GLN A 67 -8.02 -2.24 -3.66
N TYR A 68 -8.07 -2.83 -2.48
CA TYR A 68 -8.31 -4.25 -2.27
C TYR A 68 -9.33 -4.47 -1.17
N THR A 69 -10.26 -5.39 -1.38
CA THR A 69 -11.22 -5.82 -0.36
C THR A 69 -10.77 -7.15 0.22
N VAL A 70 -10.65 -7.21 1.54
CA VAL A 70 -10.22 -8.43 2.24
C VAL A 70 -11.28 -9.51 2.10
N THR A 71 -10.96 -10.55 1.33
CA THR A 71 -11.87 -11.68 1.09
C THR A 71 -11.84 -12.71 2.22
N GLU A 72 -10.71 -12.84 2.89
CA GLU A 72 -10.49 -13.74 4.02
C GLU A 72 -9.68 -13.00 5.10
N ALA A 73 -10.16 -13.06 6.35
CA ALA A 73 -9.50 -12.36 7.44
C ALA A 73 -8.05 -12.83 7.60
N GLY A 74 -7.13 -11.88 7.68
CA GLY A 74 -5.71 -12.19 7.81
C GLY A 74 -5.01 -12.59 6.51
N VAL A 75 -5.70 -12.64 5.36
CA VAL A 75 -5.08 -13.01 4.07
C VAL A 75 -5.37 -11.96 3.01
N ILE A 76 -4.32 -11.46 2.35
CA ILE A 76 -4.43 -10.58 1.18
C ILE A 76 -3.84 -11.29 -0.03
N ALA A 77 -4.63 -11.45 -1.08
CA ALA A 77 -4.11 -11.82 -2.39
C ALA A 77 -3.42 -10.60 -3.02
N ILE A 78 -2.12 -10.71 -3.37
CA ILE A 78 -1.42 -9.62 -4.05
C ILE A 78 -1.81 -9.66 -5.54
N PRO A 79 -2.30 -8.54 -6.12
CA PRO A 79 -2.53 -8.41 -7.56
C PRO A 79 -1.29 -8.78 -8.39
N GLU A 80 -1.50 -9.48 -9.52
CA GLU A 80 -0.41 -9.90 -10.42
C GLU A 80 0.42 -8.74 -10.96
N LEU A 81 -0.21 -7.58 -11.20
CA LEU A 81 0.48 -6.37 -11.63
C LEU A 81 1.51 -5.91 -10.58
N LEU A 82 1.12 -5.90 -9.30
CA LEU A 82 2.02 -5.57 -8.21
C LEU A 82 3.12 -6.64 -8.06
N LEU A 83 2.80 -7.93 -8.20
CA LEU A 83 3.79 -9.01 -8.18
C LEU A 83 4.83 -8.90 -9.31
N ALA A 84 4.39 -8.52 -10.51
CA ALA A 84 5.28 -8.31 -11.65
C ALA A 84 6.24 -7.14 -11.39
N LEU A 85 5.74 -6.05 -10.79
CA LEU A 85 6.57 -4.91 -10.39
C LEU A 85 7.54 -5.25 -9.23
N LEU A 86 7.20 -6.26 -8.42
CA LEU A 86 8.05 -6.84 -7.39
C LEU A 86 9.01 -7.92 -7.92
N ASN A 87 9.10 -8.09 -9.25
CA ASN A 87 9.91 -9.11 -9.93
C ASN A 87 9.65 -10.55 -9.42
N GLY A 88 8.40 -10.87 -9.08
CA GLY A 88 8.03 -12.22 -8.64
C GLY A 88 8.58 -12.66 -7.28
N ARG A 89 9.07 -11.72 -6.45
CA ARG A 89 9.55 -12.03 -5.10
C ARG A 89 8.39 -12.37 -4.16
N SER A 90 8.50 -13.51 -3.47
CA SER A 90 7.56 -13.94 -2.42
C SER A 90 7.70 -13.08 -1.16
N PHE A 91 6.59 -12.88 -0.45
CA PHE A 91 6.53 -12.02 0.73
C PHE A 91 6.40 -12.82 2.04
N ALA A 92 7.12 -12.40 3.08
CA ALA A 92 6.92 -12.80 4.47
C ALA A 92 7.23 -11.61 5.40
N GLY A 93 6.22 -11.10 6.12
CA GLY A 93 6.41 -9.99 7.05
C GLY A 93 5.11 -9.56 7.74
N CYS A 94 5.24 -9.14 9.00
CA CYS A 94 4.16 -8.67 9.87
C CYS A 94 3.83 -7.20 9.54
N VAL A 95 2.54 -6.83 9.55
CA VAL A 95 2.06 -5.48 9.19
C VAL A 95 1.51 -4.77 10.43
N ASP A 96 2.20 -3.75 10.92
CA ASP A 96 1.63 -2.71 11.78
C ASP A 96 1.25 -1.47 10.93
N GLU A 97 0.41 -0.58 11.46
CA GLU A 97 0.00 0.65 10.75
C GLU A 97 1.23 1.44 10.24
N GLY A 98 1.32 1.62 8.92
CA GLY A 98 2.45 2.29 8.27
C GLY A 98 3.66 1.39 7.99
N THR A 99 3.48 0.08 7.89
CA THR A 99 4.60 -0.85 7.65
C THR A 99 5.04 -0.87 6.19
N ARG A 100 6.33 -0.61 5.99
CA ARG A 100 7.08 -0.89 4.76
C ARG A 100 7.42 -2.37 4.71
N LEU A 101 6.94 -3.07 3.68
CA LEU A 101 7.33 -4.44 3.40
C LEU A 101 8.67 -4.43 2.64
N LEU A 102 9.76 -4.69 3.36
CA LEU A 102 11.11 -4.77 2.77
C LEU A 102 11.29 -6.11 2.04
N PHE A 103 11.71 -6.04 0.78
CA PHE A 103 12.08 -7.21 -0.01
C PHE A 103 13.53 -7.62 0.32
N ARG A 104 13.75 -8.92 0.56
CA ARG A 104 15.09 -9.53 0.44
C ARG A 104 15.29 -10.05 -0.98
#